data_AF-A0A932MKU4-F1
#
_entry.id   AF-A0A932MKU4-F1
#
_cell.length_a   1.000
_cell.length_b   1.000
_cell.length_c   1.000
_cell.angle_alpha   90.00
_cell.angle_beta   90.00
_cell.angle_gamma   90.00
#
_symmetry.space_group_name_H-M   'P 1'
#
loop_
_entity.id
_entity.type
_entity.pdbx_description
1 polymer ?
#
loop_
_entity_poly.entity_id
_entity_poly.type
_entity_poly.pdbx_seq_one_letter_code
_entity_poly.pdbx_strand_id
1 'polypeptide(L)'
;MKRSLKYIVFAVALACLGGDVLAQVPQSPLFPQLRTPRLSQGAKITQVVGLSDVTVYYHRPGVKGREIWGKLLPYGTVWRAGANEPTLFTFSDPVTIGGKQMGAGTYRMVTIPGEKEWTVAFNSEVRNWGTVYDEKYDTLRFKVTPQWGAHEEWLSFSFTDLTPSSATVVLAWEKVRIPFKIEFNTLGRLQSSVGNWQVLNSAARFALDNNVYINEAVDWADRALTMNKNANTLRTKAELLAKG
;
A
#
# COMPACT_ATOMS: atom_id res chain seq x y z
N MET A 1 -1.77 52.71 72.00
CA MET A 1 -1.10 51.50 72.56
C MET A 1 -0.73 50.62 71.38
N LYS A 2 0.48 50.74 70.78
CA LYS A 2 1.73 49.98 71.05
C LYS A 2 1.53 48.46 71.09
N ARG A 3 2.31 47.57 70.45
CA ARG A 3 3.27 47.50 69.32
C ARG A 3 3.86 46.07 69.37
N SER A 4 4.18 45.46 68.22
CA SER A 4 5.26 44.46 67.94
C SER A 4 5.27 43.09 68.68
N LEU A 5 5.19 41.93 68.00
CA LEU A 5 6.18 41.18 67.16
C LEU A 5 7.11 40.25 67.97
N LYS A 6 7.44 39.07 67.37
CA LYS A 6 8.60 38.15 67.57
C LYS A 6 8.24 36.83 68.29
N TYR A 7 8.77 35.62 68.01
CA TYR A 7 9.74 35.05 67.06
C TYR A 7 9.82 33.50 67.30
N ILE A 8 10.28 32.73 66.29
CA ILE A 8 11.22 31.57 66.31
C ILE A 8 10.78 30.23 66.99
N VAL A 9 10.50 29.16 66.22
CA VAL A 9 11.33 28.01 65.72
C VAL A 9 11.93 27.04 66.77
N PHE A 10 11.72 25.73 66.49
CA PHE A 10 12.56 24.51 66.68
C PHE A 10 12.10 23.48 67.73
N ALA A 11 11.75 22.27 67.25
CA ALA A 11 12.30 21.00 67.74
C ALA A 11 11.81 19.81 66.88
N VAL A 12 12.76 18.98 66.47
CA VAL A 12 12.62 17.71 65.72
C VAL A 12 12.16 16.60 66.68
N ALA A 13 11.30 15.68 66.20
CA ALA A 13 11.04 14.41 66.87
C ALA A 13 11.11 13.23 65.88
N LEU A 14 11.60 12.12 66.41
CA LEU A 14 12.19 10.96 65.77
C LEU A 14 11.16 9.84 65.51
N ALA A 15 11.31 9.14 64.37
CA ALA A 15 10.93 7.75 64.03
C ALA A 15 9.52 7.20 64.34
N CYS A 16 8.88 6.61 63.31
CA CYS A 16 8.34 5.24 63.34
C CYS A 16 8.00 4.74 61.93
N LEU A 17 8.42 3.51 61.64
CA LEU A 17 8.21 2.76 60.41
C LEU A 17 6.73 2.38 60.26
N GLY A 18 6.10 2.79 59.17
CA GLY A 18 4.78 2.30 58.75
C GLY A 18 4.78 2.13 57.23
N GLY A 19 4.88 0.90 56.77
CA GLY A 19 4.75 0.59 55.35
C GLY A 19 3.28 0.74 54.93
N ASP A 20 2.98 1.80 54.19
CA ASP A 20 1.69 1.97 53.52
C ASP A 20 1.60 0.98 52.36
N VAL A 21 0.97 -0.18 52.63
CA VAL A 21 0.52 -1.10 51.58
C VAL A 21 -0.63 -0.41 50.84
N LEU A 22 -0.34 0.18 49.69
CA LEU A 22 -1.36 0.62 48.75
C LEU A 22 -2.18 -0.60 48.32
N ALA A 23 -3.43 -0.67 48.79
CA ALA A 23 -4.39 -1.69 48.37
C ALA A 23 -4.58 -1.60 46.85
N GLN A 24 -4.05 -2.58 46.11
CA GLN A 24 -4.32 -2.74 44.68
C GLN A 24 -5.80 -3.04 44.49
N VAL A 25 -6.51 -2.16 43.79
CA VAL A 25 -7.86 -2.45 43.29
C VAL A 25 -7.76 -3.66 42.38
N PRO A 26 -8.46 -4.78 42.65
CA PRO A 26 -8.42 -5.95 41.79
C PRO A 26 -8.96 -5.57 40.40
N GLN A 27 -8.11 -5.70 39.38
CA GLN A 27 -8.55 -5.58 38.00
C GLN A 27 -9.44 -6.76 37.68
N SER A 28 -10.71 -6.50 37.36
CA SER A 28 -11.64 -7.54 36.89
C SER A 28 -11.04 -8.26 35.68
N PRO A 29 -11.06 -9.61 35.64
CA PRO A 29 -10.54 -10.35 34.50
C PRO A 29 -11.33 -9.98 33.25
N LEU A 30 -10.62 -9.58 32.19
CA LEU A 30 -11.20 -9.39 30.87
C LEU A 30 -11.66 -10.76 30.35
N PHE A 31 -12.97 -11.00 30.32
CA PHE A 31 -13.50 -12.20 29.68
C PHE A 31 -13.17 -12.17 28.18
N PRO A 32 -12.62 -13.25 27.60
CA PRO A 32 -12.39 -13.32 26.17
C PRO A 32 -13.74 -13.24 25.44
N GLN A 33 -13.91 -12.18 24.65
CA GLN A 33 -15.11 -12.00 23.81
C GLN A 33 -15.16 -13.11 22.75
N LEU A 34 -16.30 -13.78 22.63
CA LEU A 34 -16.54 -14.78 21.58
C LEU A 34 -16.34 -14.13 20.20
N ARG A 35 -15.31 -14.57 19.47
CA ARG A 35 -15.07 -14.14 18.09
C ARG A 35 -15.76 -15.10 17.14
N THR A 36 -16.81 -14.64 16.46
CA THR A 36 -17.46 -15.39 15.39
C THR A 36 -16.87 -15.00 14.03
N PRO A 37 -16.83 -15.92 13.04
CA PRO A 37 -16.45 -15.57 11.68
C PRO A 37 -17.37 -14.49 11.11
N ARG A 38 -16.79 -13.39 10.60
CA ARG A 38 -17.55 -12.37 9.89
C ARG A 38 -18.11 -12.91 8.57
N LEU A 39 -19.25 -12.38 8.14
CA LEU A 39 -19.88 -12.73 6.84
C LEU A 39 -19.01 -12.39 5.62
N SER A 40 -18.08 -11.44 5.79
CA SER A 40 -17.09 -11.02 4.82
C SER A 40 -15.73 -10.95 5.52
N GLN A 41 -14.86 -11.92 5.22
CA GLN A 41 -13.54 -12.02 5.82
C GLN A 41 -12.59 -10.99 5.22
N GLY A 42 -11.63 -10.52 6.04
CA GLY A 42 -10.55 -9.66 5.57
C GLY A 42 -9.53 -10.46 4.76
N ALA A 43 -8.93 -9.83 3.77
CA ALA A 43 -7.88 -10.37 2.95
C ALA A 43 -6.82 -9.31 2.67
N LYS A 44 -5.58 -9.77 2.47
CA LYS A 44 -4.44 -8.95 2.13
C LYS A 44 -3.66 -9.63 1.02
N ILE A 45 -3.32 -8.88 -0.02
CA ILE A 45 -2.40 -9.30 -1.08
C ILE A 45 -1.31 -8.26 -1.22
N THR A 46 -0.07 -8.71 -1.38
CA THR A 46 1.09 -7.85 -1.64
C THR A 46 1.78 -8.35 -2.89
N GLN A 47 2.17 -7.41 -3.76
CA GLN A 47 2.89 -7.67 -5.00
C GLN A 47 4.06 -6.70 -5.12
N VAL A 48 5.24 -7.25 -5.40
CA VAL A 48 6.40 -6.47 -5.84
C VAL A 48 6.28 -6.23 -7.34
N VAL A 49 6.38 -4.99 -7.78
CA VAL A 49 6.42 -4.59 -9.20
C VAL A 49 7.69 -3.77 -9.42
N GLY A 50 8.63 -4.33 -10.17
CA GLY A 50 9.98 -3.79 -10.27
C GLY A 50 10.68 -3.80 -8.91
N LEU A 51 10.81 -2.62 -8.31
CA LEU A 51 11.43 -2.42 -6.98
C LEU A 51 10.45 -1.86 -5.95
N SER A 52 9.16 -1.84 -6.27
CA SER A 52 8.12 -1.20 -5.46
C SER A 52 7.07 -2.21 -5.00
N ASP A 53 6.65 -2.07 -3.75
CA ASP A 53 5.62 -2.90 -3.13
C ASP A 53 4.25 -2.23 -3.29
N VAL A 54 3.26 -3.04 -3.69
CA VAL A 54 1.84 -2.69 -3.66
C VAL A 54 1.11 -3.66 -2.77
N THR A 55 0.44 -3.14 -1.76
CA THR A 55 -0.37 -3.93 -0.83
C THR A 55 -1.82 -3.51 -0.92
N VAL A 56 -2.72 -4.49 -1.07
CA VAL A 56 -4.17 -4.29 -1.03
C VAL A 56 -4.72 -4.99 0.20
N TYR A 57 -5.33 -4.22 1.10
CA TYR A 57 -6.12 -4.73 2.22
C TYR A 57 -7.59 -4.48 1.94
N TYR A 58 -8.42 -5.52 2.03
CA TYR A 58 -9.82 -5.45 1.66
C TYR A 58 -10.63 -6.54 2.36
N HIS A 59 -11.95 -6.46 2.25
CA HIS A 59 -12.85 -7.52 2.69
C HIS A 59 -13.59 -8.11 1.51
N ARG A 60 -13.85 -9.41 1.58
CA ARG A 60 -14.35 -10.23 0.48
C ARG A 60 -15.83 -10.56 0.67
N PRO A 61 -16.80 -9.71 0.26
CA PRO A 61 -18.21 -10.08 0.28
C PRO A 61 -18.49 -11.22 -0.71
N GLY A 62 -19.41 -12.10 -0.33
CA GLY A 62 -19.92 -13.16 -1.19
C GLY A 62 -21.11 -12.68 -2.03
N VAL A 63 -21.30 -13.15 -3.26
CA VAL A 63 -22.50 -12.85 -4.06
C VAL A 63 -23.76 -13.39 -3.38
N LYS A 64 -23.71 -14.65 -2.91
CA LYS A 64 -24.77 -15.33 -2.14
C LYS A 64 -26.13 -15.34 -2.86
N GLY A 65 -26.11 -15.57 -4.17
CA GLY A 65 -27.32 -15.60 -5.00
C GLY A 65 -28.01 -14.25 -5.21
N ARG A 66 -27.38 -13.14 -4.78
CA ARG A 66 -27.93 -11.78 -4.96
C ARG A 66 -27.53 -11.22 -6.30
N GLU A 67 -28.42 -10.42 -6.88
CA GLU A 67 -28.06 -9.55 -7.99
C GLU A 67 -27.27 -8.35 -7.47
N ILE A 68 -26.02 -8.23 -7.93
CA ILE A 68 -25.07 -7.24 -7.40
C ILE A 68 -25.25 -5.90 -8.09
N TRP A 69 -25.06 -5.86 -9.40
CA TRP A 69 -24.97 -4.61 -10.16
C TRP A 69 -26.36 -4.08 -10.52
N GLY A 70 -26.62 -2.81 -10.25
CA GLY A 70 -27.93 -2.17 -10.47
C GLY A 70 -28.99 -2.52 -9.41
N LYS A 71 -28.73 -3.48 -8.52
CA LYS A 71 -29.59 -3.80 -7.36
C LYS A 71 -28.87 -3.57 -6.03
N LEU A 72 -28.08 -4.53 -5.54
CA LEU A 72 -27.34 -4.37 -4.28
C LEU A 72 -26.41 -3.15 -4.31
N LEU A 73 -25.78 -2.92 -5.45
CA LEU A 73 -24.96 -1.76 -5.75
C LEU A 73 -25.61 -0.99 -6.91
N PRO A 74 -26.40 0.06 -6.61
CA PRO A 74 -26.97 0.93 -7.63
C PRO A 74 -25.86 1.62 -8.44
N TYR A 75 -26.08 1.78 -9.75
CA TYR A 75 -25.17 2.56 -10.59
C TYR A 75 -25.16 4.03 -10.18
N GLY A 76 -24.05 4.71 -10.44
CA GLY A 76 -23.83 6.10 -10.06
C GLY A 76 -23.56 6.32 -8.56
N THR A 77 -23.57 5.26 -7.75
CA THR A 77 -23.35 5.36 -6.30
C THR A 77 -21.93 4.98 -5.93
N VAL A 78 -21.33 5.74 -5.01
CA VAL A 78 -19.99 5.44 -4.48
C VAL A 78 -20.01 4.12 -3.71
N TRP A 79 -19.08 3.23 -4.06
CA TRP A 79 -18.86 1.94 -3.42
C TRP A 79 -17.40 1.81 -2.97
N ARG A 80 -17.21 1.28 -1.76
CA ARG A 80 -15.88 1.07 -1.14
C ARG A 80 -15.06 -0.08 -1.74
N ALA A 81 -15.51 -0.69 -2.84
CA ALA A 81 -14.83 -1.80 -3.51
C ALA A 81 -14.52 -2.98 -2.56
N GLY A 82 -15.47 -3.30 -1.68
CA GLY A 82 -15.33 -4.24 -0.57
C GLY A 82 -16.53 -4.21 0.37
N ALA A 83 -16.37 -4.76 1.58
CA ALA A 83 -17.37 -4.71 2.66
C ALA A 83 -16.71 -4.33 4.00
N ASN A 84 -17.50 -4.02 5.03
CA ASN A 84 -16.97 -3.65 6.36
C ASN A 84 -15.98 -2.46 6.29
N GLU A 85 -14.68 -2.68 6.51
CA GLU A 85 -13.62 -1.68 6.43
C GLU A 85 -13.37 -1.19 4.97
N PRO A 86 -12.82 0.03 4.77
CA PRO A 86 -12.46 0.51 3.42
C PRO A 86 -11.39 -0.38 2.76
N THR A 87 -11.46 -0.52 1.44
CA THR A 87 -10.37 -1.13 0.67
C THR A 87 -9.20 -0.15 0.61
N LEU A 88 -8.04 -0.58 1.11
CA LEU A 88 -6.83 0.22 1.22
C LEU A 88 -5.77 -0.29 0.26
N PHE A 89 -5.16 0.64 -0.48
CA PHE A 89 -3.98 0.40 -1.28
C PHE A 89 -2.80 1.15 -0.66
N THR A 90 -1.72 0.44 -0.39
CA THR A 90 -0.45 1.02 0.07
C THR A 90 0.60 0.82 -1.01
N PHE A 91 1.19 1.92 -1.46
CA PHE A 91 2.28 1.96 -2.43
C PHE A 91 3.56 2.40 -1.73
N SER A 92 4.64 1.63 -1.85
CA SER A 92 5.95 2.00 -1.27
C SER A 92 6.60 3.20 -1.95
N ASP A 93 6.26 3.44 -3.21
CA ASP A 93 6.86 4.45 -4.08
C ASP A 93 5.78 5.18 -4.90
N PRO A 94 6.10 6.35 -5.49
CA PRO A 94 5.20 7.02 -6.42
C PRO A 94 4.79 6.10 -7.57
N VAL A 95 3.49 6.06 -7.84
CA VAL A 95 2.85 5.17 -8.82
C VAL A 95 2.17 5.99 -9.91
N THR A 96 2.21 5.52 -11.15
CA THR A 96 1.41 6.08 -12.25
C THR A 96 0.26 5.14 -12.56
N ILE A 97 -0.96 5.70 -12.66
CA ILE A 97 -2.18 4.96 -12.95
C ILE A 97 -3.01 5.81 -13.92
N GLY A 98 -3.37 5.22 -15.06
CA GLY A 98 -4.12 5.95 -16.09
C GLY A 98 -3.41 7.22 -16.59
N GLY A 99 -2.08 7.19 -16.67
CA GLY A 99 -1.25 8.31 -17.11
C GLY A 99 -1.07 9.44 -16.09
N LYS A 100 -1.61 9.31 -14.87
CA LYS A 100 -1.47 10.29 -13.80
C LYS A 100 -0.62 9.72 -12.67
N GLN A 101 0.31 10.53 -12.18
CA GLN A 101 1.18 10.15 -11.07
C GLN A 101 0.53 10.44 -9.72
N MET A 102 0.70 9.53 -8.78
CA MET A 102 0.29 9.61 -7.39
C MET A 102 1.49 9.30 -6.49
N GLY A 103 1.60 10.01 -5.36
CA GLY A 103 2.70 9.79 -4.41
C GLY A 103 2.68 8.39 -3.76
N ALA A 104 3.79 8.04 -3.13
CA ALA A 104 3.83 6.89 -2.22
C ALA A 104 2.90 7.15 -1.03
N GLY A 105 2.30 6.11 -0.49
CA GLY A 105 1.39 6.24 0.65
C GLY A 105 0.29 5.22 0.67
N THR A 106 -0.61 5.37 1.65
CA THR A 106 -1.83 4.57 1.76
C THR A 106 -3.03 5.39 1.36
N TYR A 107 -3.84 4.83 0.47
CA TYR A 107 -5.03 5.44 -0.08
C TYR A 107 -6.21 4.49 0.05
N ARG A 108 -7.39 5.04 0.29
CA ARG A 108 -8.64 4.31 0.17
C ARG A 108 -9.04 4.27 -1.30
N MET A 109 -9.33 3.08 -1.83
CA MET A 109 -9.95 2.95 -3.13
C MET A 109 -11.47 3.05 -3.00
N VAL A 110 -12.09 3.84 -3.88
CA VAL A 110 -13.53 3.82 -4.12
C VAL A 110 -13.81 3.64 -5.59
N THR A 111 -15.00 3.16 -5.89
CA THR A 111 -15.51 2.99 -7.24
C THR A 111 -16.89 3.60 -7.35
N ILE A 112 -17.25 4.08 -8.53
CA ILE A 112 -18.62 4.48 -8.87
C ILE A 112 -19.02 3.62 -10.06
N PRO A 113 -19.78 2.53 -9.83
CA PRO A 113 -20.23 1.66 -10.90
C PRO A 113 -21.10 2.41 -11.89
N GLY A 114 -20.87 2.22 -13.18
CA GLY A 114 -21.77 2.65 -14.25
C GLY A 114 -22.06 1.49 -15.19
N GLU A 115 -23.06 1.66 -16.06
CA GLU A 115 -23.48 0.60 -16.98
C GLU A 115 -22.41 0.25 -18.02
N LYS A 116 -21.69 1.25 -18.52
CA LYS A 116 -20.66 1.10 -19.56
C LYS A 116 -19.25 1.41 -19.09
N GLU A 117 -19.14 2.26 -18.08
CA GLU A 117 -17.86 2.79 -17.61
C GLU A 117 -17.97 3.03 -16.11
N TRP A 118 -16.91 2.67 -15.40
CA TRP A 118 -16.78 2.87 -13.97
C TRP A 118 -15.79 3.99 -13.69
N THR A 119 -16.05 4.75 -12.63
CA THR A 119 -15.04 5.64 -12.06
C THR A 119 -14.30 4.89 -10.97
N VAL A 120 -12.97 4.96 -10.97
CA VAL A 120 -12.12 4.53 -9.86
C VAL A 120 -11.43 5.76 -9.30
N ALA A 121 -11.38 5.87 -7.97
CA ALA A 121 -10.66 6.93 -7.31
C ALA A 121 -9.84 6.40 -6.12
N PHE A 122 -8.67 7.00 -5.93
CA PHE A 122 -7.84 6.84 -4.75
C PHE A 122 -7.93 8.11 -3.92
N ASN A 123 -8.37 7.94 -2.69
CA ASN A 123 -8.69 9.01 -1.76
C ASN A 123 -7.71 8.97 -0.57
N SER A 124 -7.18 10.14 -0.21
CA SER A 124 -6.20 10.28 0.88
C SER A 124 -6.82 10.16 2.28
N GLU A 125 -8.14 10.26 2.40
CA GLU A 125 -8.85 10.10 3.68
C GLU A 125 -9.13 8.63 3.98
N VAL A 126 -8.18 7.98 4.66
CA VAL A 126 -8.21 6.53 4.93
C VAL A 126 -8.99 6.12 6.18
N ARG A 127 -9.31 7.05 7.08
CA ARG A 127 -9.88 6.76 8.41
C ARG A 127 -11.40 6.75 8.44
N ASN A 128 -12.06 7.46 7.52
CA ASN A 128 -13.52 7.51 7.50
C ASN A 128 -14.08 6.15 7.08
N TRP A 129 -15.00 5.65 7.90
CA TRP A 129 -15.72 4.42 7.60
C TRP A 129 -16.41 4.57 6.23
N GLY A 130 -16.42 3.49 5.44
CA GLY A 130 -16.62 3.53 3.98
C GLY A 130 -17.99 4.01 3.46
N THR A 131 -18.78 4.73 4.25
CA THR A 131 -20.06 5.35 3.89
C THR A 131 -19.96 6.88 3.77
N VAL A 132 -18.94 7.51 4.37
CA VAL A 132 -18.62 8.93 4.14
C VAL A 132 -17.53 8.99 3.07
N TYR A 133 -17.79 9.73 2.00
CA TYR A 133 -16.86 9.96 0.91
C TYR A 133 -16.98 11.43 0.50
N ASP A 134 -15.83 12.10 0.43
CA ASP A 134 -15.71 13.45 -0.06
C ASP A 134 -14.68 13.47 -1.19
N GLU A 135 -15.15 13.83 -2.38
CA GLU A 135 -14.35 13.85 -3.61
C GLU A 135 -13.16 14.80 -3.52
N LYS A 136 -13.21 15.82 -2.66
CA LYS A 136 -12.09 16.78 -2.51
C LYS A 136 -10.78 16.13 -2.03
N TYR A 137 -10.86 14.94 -1.43
CA TYR A 137 -9.70 14.18 -0.96
C TYR A 137 -9.19 13.15 -1.99
N ASP A 138 -9.81 13.08 -3.18
CA ASP A 138 -9.35 12.23 -4.28
C ASP A 138 -8.00 12.77 -4.79
N THR A 139 -6.94 11.97 -4.61
CA THR A 139 -5.61 12.25 -5.15
C THR A 139 -5.48 11.78 -6.59
N LEU A 140 -6.30 10.81 -6.97
CA LEU A 140 -6.39 10.31 -8.32
C LEU A 140 -7.82 9.86 -8.61
N ARG A 141 -8.33 10.24 -9.78
CA ARG A 141 -9.60 9.77 -10.33
C ARG A 141 -9.45 9.49 -11.82
N PHE A 142 -9.94 8.33 -12.24
CA PHE A 142 -9.89 7.89 -13.63
C PHE A 142 -11.09 7.00 -13.97
N LYS A 143 -11.27 6.77 -15.26
CA LYS A 143 -12.32 5.94 -15.83
C LYS A 143 -11.76 4.60 -16.27
N VAL A 144 -12.57 3.55 -16.14
CA VAL A 144 -12.22 2.19 -16.54
C VAL A 144 -13.45 1.50 -17.11
N THR A 145 -13.24 0.75 -18.19
CA THR A 145 -14.30 -0.07 -18.79
C THR A 145 -14.35 -1.42 -18.06
N PRO A 146 -15.49 -1.79 -17.45
CA PRO A 146 -15.65 -3.10 -16.85
C PRO A 146 -15.59 -4.20 -17.92
N GLN A 147 -14.98 -5.32 -17.57
CA GLN A 147 -14.93 -6.52 -18.40
C GLN A 147 -15.82 -7.60 -17.80
N TRP A 148 -16.38 -8.46 -18.66
CA TRP A 148 -17.16 -9.62 -18.26
C TRP A 148 -16.27 -10.86 -18.24
N GLY A 149 -16.36 -11.65 -17.17
CA GLY A 149 -15.59 -12.87 -16.99
C GLY A 149 -16.38 -13.97 -16.29
N ALA A 150 -15.66 -14.99 -15.82
CA ALA A 150 -16.25 -16.09 -15.07
C ALA A 150 -16.86 -15.61 -13.74
N HIS A 151 -17.91 -16.31 -13.28
CA HIS A 151 -18.54 -16.01 -12.00
C HIS A 151 -17.55 -16.19 -10.84
N GLU A 152 -17.50 -15.20 -9.97
CA GLU A 152 -16.65 -15.19 -8.78
C GLU A 152 -17.48 -14.87 -7.54
N GLU A 153 -17.63 -15.89 -6.69
CA GLU A 153 -18.47 -15.80 -5.51
C GLU A 153 -17.94 -14.78 -4.51
N TRP A 154 -16.65 -14.79 -4.23
CA TRP A 154 -16.01 -13.93 -3.24
C TRP A 154 -15.16 -12.88 -3.92
N LEU A 155 -15.46 -11.60 -3.67
CA LEU A 155 -14.67 -10.49 -4.22
C LEU A 155 -13.17 -10.72 -4.02
N SER A 156 -12.37 -10.50 -5.04
CA SER A 156 -10.91 -10.62 -4.99
C SER A 156 -10.21 -9.45 -5.68
N PHE A 157 -8.95 -9.27 -5.28
CA PHE A 157 -7.98 -8.46 -6.01
C PHE A 157 -6.82 -9.36 -6.43
N SER A 158 -6.36 -9.21 -7.66
CA SER A 158 -5.21 -9.91 -8.20
C SER A 158 -4.30 -8.98 -9.01
N PHE A 159 -3.06 -9.41 -9.22
CA PHE A 159 -2.11 -8.76 -10.09
C PHE A 159 -1.84 -9.67 -11.29
N THR A 160 -1.90 -9.10 -12.48
CA THR A 160 -1.74 -9.76 -13.78
C THR A 160 -0.80 -8.93 -14.66
N ASP A 161 -0.40 -9.45 -15.82
CA ASP A 161 0.45 -8.75 -16.80
C ASP A 161 1.71 -8.11 -16.18
N LEU A 162 2.39 -8.88 -15.31
CA LEU A 162 3.58 -8.39 -14.62
C LEU A 162 4.72 -8.15 -15.61
N THR A 163 5.34 -6.98 -15.45
CA THR A 163 6.53 -6.56 -16.19
C THR A 163 7.56 -5.99 -15.20
N PRO A 164 8.80 -5.73 -15.64
CA PRO A 164 9.83 -5.06 -14.84
C PRO A 164 9.43 -3.72 -14.19
N SER A 165 8.37 -3.07 -14.65
CA SER A 165 7.99 -1.73 -14.16
C SER A 165 6.48 -1.51 -14.02
N SER A 166 5.65 -2.52 -14.31
CA SER A 166 4.20 -2.37 -14.27
C SER A 166 3.48 -3.69 -14.03
N ALA A 167 2.24 -3.60 -13.57
CA ALA A 167 1.31 -4.71 -13.45
C ALA A 167 -0.12 -4.21 -13.68
N THR A 168 -1.04 -5.11 -14.02
CA THR A 168 -2.48 -4.85 -14.07
C THR A 168 -3.12 -5.34 -12.77
N VAL A 169 -3.72 -4.44 -12.00
CA VAL A 169 -4.57 -4.78 -10.86
C VAL A 169 -5.96 -5.10 -11.38
N VAL A 170 -6.54 -6.21 -10.93
CA VAL A 170 -7.91 -6.61 -11.28
C VAL A 170 -8.74 -6.76 -10.02
N LEU A 171 -9.78 -5.93 -9.88
CA LEU A 171 -10.89 -6.20 -8.96
C LEU A 171 -11.85 -7.17 -9.64
N ALA A 172 -12.23 -8.24 -8.96
CA ALA A 172 -13.11 -9.27 -9.49
C ALA A 172 -14.23 -9.62 -8.52
N TRP A 173 -15.48 -9.55 -8.97
CA TRP A 173 -16.62 -10.01 -8.17
C TRP A 173 -17.83 -10.28 -9.05
N GLU A 174 -18.56 -11.37 -8.76
CA GLU A 174 -19.57 -11.90 -9.68
C GLU A 174 -18.90 -12.09 -11.06
N LYS A 175 -19.47 -11.60 -12.15
CA LYS A 175 -18.91 -11.70 -13.50
C LYS A 175 -18.20 -10.42 -13.93
N VAL A 176 -18.19 -9.38 -13.10
CA VAL A 176 -17.52 -8.12 -13.42
C VAL A 176 -16.05 -8.18 -13.02
N ARG A 177 -15.20 -7.63 -13.88
CA ARG A 177 -13.77 -7.42 -13.69
C ARG A 177 -13.43 -5.97 -13.98
N ILE A 178 -12.65 -5.33 -13.10
CA ILE A 178 -12.20 -3.95 -13.25
C ILE A 178 -10.67 -3.94 -13.31
N PRO A 179 -10.08 -4.03 -14.51
CA PRO A 179 -8.63 -4.00 -14.67
C PRO A 179 -8.11 -2.56 -14.77
N PHE A 180 -7.03 -2.24 -14.06
CA PHE A 180 -6.30 -0.99 -14.26
C PHE A 180 -4.80 -1.19 -14.08
N LYS A 181 -4.02 -0.52 -14.92
CA LYS A 181 -2.56 -0.63 -14.92
C LYS A 181 -1.94 0.28 -13.85
N ILE A 182 -0.98 -0.26 -13.11
CA ILE A 182 -0.09 0.47 -12.21
C ILE A 182 1.34 0.42 -12.78
N GLU A 183 2.03 1.55 -12.77
CA GLU A 183 3.38 1.67 -13.31
C GLU A 183 4.31 2.39 -12.32
N PHE A 184 5.56 1.95 -12.25
CA PHE A 184 6.59 2.53 -11.39
C PHE A 184 7.78 2.97 -12.23
N ASN A 185 8.48 4.01 -11.78
CA ASN A 185 9.73 4.45 -12.38
C ASN A 185 10.90 3.55 -11.95
N THR A 186 10.89 2.28 -12.36
CA THR A 186 11.94 1.30 -12.02
C THR A 186 13.31 1.78 -12.48
N LEU A 187 13.42 2.39 -13.66
CA LEU A 187 14.68 2.92 -14.16
C LEU A 187 15.26 4.00 -13.24
N GLY A 188 14.47 5.03 -12.90
CA GLY A 188 14.91 6.10 -12.00
C GLY A 188 15.30 5.56 -10.63
N ARG A 189 14.64 4.49 -10.16
CA ARG A 189 14.99 3.80 -8.91
C ARG A 189 16.31 3.04 -9.01
N LEU A 190 16.56 2.33 -10.11
CA LEU A 190 17.83 1.67 -10.37
C LEU A 190 18.98 2.70 -10.47
N GLN A 191 18.74 3.81 -11.16
CA GLN A 191 19.70 4.93 -11.27
C GLN A 191 19.97 5.62 -9.94
N SER A 192 18.97 5.75 -9.06
CA SER A 192 19.14 6.32 -7.73
C SER A 192 19.84 5.36 -6.77
N SER A 193 19.79 4.06 -7.06
CA SER A 193 20.44 3.00 -6.28
C SER A 193 21.95 2.88 -6.59
N VAL A 194 22.56 3.93 -7.12
CA VAL A 194 23.99 4.01 -7.43
C VAL A 194 24.84 3.77 -6.19
N GLY A 195 25.34 2.54 -6.08
CA GLY A 195 26.23 2.08 -5.03
C GLY A 195 27.59 1.66 -5.58
N ASN A 196 28.11 0.56 -5.03
CA ASN A 196 29.35 -0.05 -5.48
C ASN A 196 29.22 -0.71 -6.87
N TRP A 197 30.34 -1.16 -7.42
CA TRP A 197 30.39 -1.78 -8.74
C TRP A 197 29.49 -3.02 -8.88
N GLN A 198 29.24 -3.75 -7.78
CA GLN A 198 28.38 -4.94 -7.78
C GLN A 198 26.92 -4.58 -8.08
N VAL A 199 26.42 -3.50 -7.47
CA VAL A 199 25.05 -3.02 -7.70
C VAL A 199 24.88 -2.55 -9.13
N LEU A 200 25.85 -1.78 -9.65
CA LEU A 200 25.83 -1.30 -11.03
C LEU A 200 25.88 -2.45 -12.04
N ASN A 201 26.76 -3.44 -11.83
CA ASN A 201 26.80 -4.62 -12.70
C ASN A 201 25.51 -5.47 -12.60
N SER A 202 24.91 -5.57 -11.41
CA SER A 202 23.63 -6.26 -11.23
C SER A 202 22.50 -5.56 -11.96
N ALA A 203 22.45 -4.22 -11.92
CA ALA A 203 21.49 -3.42 -12.67
C ALA A 203 21.67 -3.57 -14.19
N ALA A 204 22.93 -3.51 -14.67
CA ALA A 204 23.26 -3.73 -16.08
C ALA A 204 22.85 -5.13 -16.54
N ARG A 205 23.04 -6.14 -15.67
CA ARG A 205 22.65 -7.52 -15.95
C ARG A 205 21.13 -7.68 -16.01
N PHE A 206 20.39 -7.08 -15.09
CA PHE A 206 18.93 -7.08 -15.10
C PHE A 206 18.38 -6.50 -16.40
N ALA A 207 18.92 -5.35 -16.83
CA ALA A 207 18.56 -4.70 -18.07
C ALA A 207 18.82 -5.58 -19.30
N LEU A 208 20.00 -6.22 -19.34
CA LEU A 208 20.36 -7.17 -20.39
C LEU A 208 19.39 -8.37 -20.47
N ASP A 209 19.11 -9.00 -19.32
CA ASP A 209 18.30 -10.22 -19.22
C ASP A 209 16.82 -9.95 -19.57
N ASN A 210 16.30 -8.77 -19.22
CA ASN A 210 14.91 -8.36 -19.51
C ASN A 210 14.75 -7.59 -20.82
N ASN A 211 15.84 -7.34 -21.54
CA ASN A 211 15.86 -6.56 -22.77
C ASN A 211 15.26 -5.14 -22.61
N VAL A 212 15.59 -4.48 -21.50
CA VAL A 212 15.11 -3.13 -21.14
C VAL A 212 16.30 -2.24 -20.82
N TYR A 213 16.20 -0.93 -21.07
CA TYR A 213 17.21 0.06 -20.68
C TYR A 213 18.63 -0.25 -21.17
N ILE A 214 18.77 -0.79 -22.39
CA ILE A 214 20.05 -1.29 -22.91
C ILE A 214 21.12 -0.19 -22.95
N ASN A 215 20.74 1.03 -23.35
CA ASN A 215 21.66 2.17 -23.41
C ASN A 215 22.13 2.59 -22.01
N GLU A 216 21.23 2.66 -21.04
CA GLU A 216 21.55 2.98 -19.65
C GLU A 216 22.37 1.87 -18.99
N ALA A 217 22.14 0.61 -19.36
CA ALA A 217 22.88 -0.54 -18.86
C ALA A 217 24.35 -0.54 -19.28
N VAL A 218 24.66 -0.05 -20.49
CA VAL A 218 26.05 0.13 -20.94
C VAL A 218 26.76 1.16 -20.05
N ASP A 219 26.12 2.30 -19.74
CA ASP A 219 26.68 3.31 -18.81
C ASP A 219 26.91 2.71 -17.41
N TRP A 220 25.97 1.94 -16.89
CA TRP A 220 26.14 1.28 -15.58
C TRP A 220 27.32 0.30 -15.57
N ALA A 221 27.49 -0.48 -16.63
CA ALA A 221 28.62 -1.38 -16.77
C ALA A 221 29.96 -0.62 -16.85
N ASP A 222 30.00 0.51 -17.58
CA ASP A 222 31.19 1.35 -17.68
C ASP A 222 31.58 1.99 -16.35
N ARG A 223 30.61 2.51 -15.60
CA ARG A 223 30.82 3.06 -14.26
C ARG A 223 31.28 1.97 -13.29
N ALA A 224 30.71 0.77 -13.36
CA ALA A 224 31.15 -0.37 -12.57
C ALA A 224 32.61 -0.74 -12.87
N LEU A 225 33.03 -0.75 -14.14
CA LEU A 225 34.41 -1.02 -14.54
C LEU A 225 35.39 0.07 -14.11
N THR A 226 34.93 1.32 -14.08
CA THR A 226 35.71 2.45 -13.55
C THR A 226 35.98 2.29 -12.06
N MET A 227 35.03 1.76 -11.29
CA MET A 227 35.20 1.48 -9.85
C MET A 227 36.01 0.21 -9.60
N ASN A 228 35.78 -0.85 -10.37
CA ASN A 228 36.47 -2.12 -10.26
C ASN A 228 36.48 -2.85 -11.60
N LYS A 229 37.65 -2.92 -12.23
CA LYS A 229 37.82 -3.67 -13.47
C LYS A 229 37.81 -5.17 -13.18
N ASN A 230 36.76 -5.87 -13.59
CA ASN A 230 36.62 -7.32 -13.43
C ASN A 230 35.97 -7.99 -14.65
N ALA A 231 36.22 -9.29 -14.79
CA ALA A 231 35.75 -10.08 -15.94
C ALA A 231 34.23 -10.18 -16.01
N ASN A 232 33.53 -10.21 -14.86
CA ASN A 232 32.08 -10.33 -14.82
C ASN A 232 31.41 -9.11 -15.46
N THR A 233 31.83 -7.90 -15.08
CA THR A 233 31.28 -6.67 -15.65
C THR A 233 31.68 -6.49 -17.12
N LEU A 234 32.91 -6.87 -17.51
CA LEU A 234 33.33 -6.85 -18.92
C LEU A 234 32.45 -7.75 -19.78
N ARG A 235 32.10 -8.95 -19.29
CA ARG A 235 31.18 -9.87 -19.97
C ARG A 235 29.79 -9.25 -20.13
N THR A 236 29.22 -8.70 -19.06
CA THR A 236 27.91 -8.01 -19.13
C THR A 236 27.94 -6.90 -20.18
N LYS A 237 28.99 -6.07 -20.20
CA LYS A 237 29.13 -4.98 -21.18
C LYS A 237 29.21 -5.51 -22.61
N ALA A 238 30.01 -6.55 -22.85
CA ALA A 238 30.14 -7.14 -24.18
C ALA A 238 28.79 -7.70 -24.68
N GLU A 239 28.04 -8.38 -23.82
CA GLU A 239 26.70 -8.90 -24.14
C GLU A 239 25.70 -7.76 -24.44
N LEU A 240 25.79 -6.64 -23.71
CA LEU A 240 24.97 -5.44 -23.96
C LEU A 240 25.28 -4.78 -25.31
N LEU A 241 26.56 -4.61 -25.63
CA LEU A 241 26.99 -4.01 -26.90
C LEU A 241 26.65 -4.88 -28.12
N ALA A 242 26.48 -6.20 -27.93
CA ALA A 242 26.04 -7.09 -29.00
C ALA A 242 24.52 -6.97 -29.30
N LYS A 243 23.74 -6.36 -28.40
CA LYS A 243 22.29 -6.14 -28.56
C LYS A 243 21.93 -4.75 -29.11
N GLY A 244 22.81 -3.76 -28.95
CA GLY A 244 22.62 -2.39 -29.43
C GLY A 244 23.17 -2.19 -30.83
#